data_AF-A0A2V8KWS5-F1
#
_entry.id   AF-A0A2V8KWS5-F1
#
_cell.length_a   1.000
_cell.length_b   1.000
_cell.length_c   1.000
_cell.angle_alpha   90.00
_cell.angle_beta   90.00
_cell.angle_gamma   90.00
#
_symmetry.space_group_name_H-M   'P 1'
#
loop_
_entity.id
_entity.type
_entity.pdbx_description
1 polymer ?
#
loop_
_entity_poly.entity_id
_entity_poly.type
_entity_poly.pdbx_seq_one_letter_code
_entity_poly.pdbx_strand_id
1 'polypeptide(L)'
;MRRRQFILLAGVTGIVPPEVRSSTVQESGRFDEIAKLISAKMAEHHIPGVAFGVLKNGQITARGFGVTNVDDPQPVTLRRPP
;
A
#
# COMPACT_ATOMS: atom_id res chain seq x y z
N MET A 1 6.40 54.54 -18.86
CA MET A 1 5.63 53.71 -19.80
C MET A 1 5.32 52.39 -19.08
N ARG A 2 4.08 52.22 -18.54
CA ARG A 2 3.05 51.27 -19.03
C ARG A 2 3.64 49.86 -19.28
N ARG A 3 3.24 48.75 -18.64
CA ARG A 3 1.91 48.13 -18.41
C ARG A 3 2.27 46.63 -18.30
N ARG A 4 1.75 45.74 -17.44
CA ARG A 4 0.36 45.46 -17.06
C ARG A 4 0.39 44.41 -15.93
N GLN A 5 -0.45 44.62 -14.92
CA GLN A 5 -0.97 43.60 -14.02
C GLN A 5 -1.73 42.53 -14.80
N PHE A 6 -1.65 41.29 -14.34
CA PHE A 6 -2.78 40.37 -14.34
C PHE A 6 -2.90 39.76 -12.94
N ILE A 7 -3.99 40.14 -12.26
CA ILE A 7 -4.55 39.52 -11.06
C ILE A 7 -5.30 38.27 -11.50
N LEU A 8 -5.12 37.17 -10.76
CA LEU A 8 -6.05 36.03 -10.63
C LEU A 8 -5.71 35.42 -9.24
N LEU A 9 -6.36 35.79 -8.14
CA LEU A 9 -7.66 35.32 -7.64
C LEU A 9 -8.08 33.92 -8.13
N ALA A 10 -7.91 32.91 -7.26
CA ALA A 10 -8.85 31.83 -6.95
C ALA A 10 -8.12 30.52 -6.62
N GLY A 11 -8.46 29.93 -5.47
CA GLY A 11 -8.16 28.55 -5.14
C GLY A 11 -7.55 28.40 -3.75
N VAL A 12 -8.39 28.27 -2.74
CA VAL A 12 -8.02 27.59 -1.50
C VAL A 12 -7.70 26.14 -1.89
N THR A 13 -6.46 25.90 -2.32
CA THR A 13 -5.91 24.56 -2.46
C THR A 13 -5.60 24.12 -1.05
N GLY A 14 -6.32 23.09 -0.57
CA GLY A 14 -6.03 22.46 0.71
C GLY A 14 -4.55 22.07 0.73
N ILE A 15 -3.76 22.79 1.52
CA ILE A 15 -2.37 22.47 1.80
C ILE A 15 -2.43 21.21 2.66
N VAL A 16 -2.41 20.04 2.01
CA VAL A 16 -2.00 18.81 2.67
C VAL A 16 -0.51 18.97 3.01
N PRO A 17 -0.11 18.92 4.29
CA PRO A 17 1.28 19.07 4.66
C PRO A 17 2.13 18.01 3.94
N PRO A 18 3.32 18.38 3.44
CA PRO A 18 4.19 17.50 2.64
C PRO A 18 4.63 16.24 3.41
N GLU A 19 4.54 16.25 4.74
CA GLU A 19 4.82 15.12 5.63
C GLU A 19 4.00 13.86 5.29
N VAL A 20 2.71 14.02 4.94
CA VAL A 20 1.76 12.90 4.78
C VAL A 20 1.97 12.15 3.45
N ARG A 21 2.56 12.80 2.45
CA ARG A 21 2.81 12.18 1.14
C ARG A 21 4.06 11.29 1.13
N SER A 22 5.05 11.58 1.96
CA SER A 22 6.31 10.83 1.97
C SER A 22 6.20 9.49 2.70
N SER A 23 5.40 9.42 3.76
CA SER A 23 5.21 8.22 4.56
C SER A 23 4.45 7.12 3.82
N THR A 24 3.40 7.46 3.08
CA THR A 24 2.57 6.48 2.34
C THR A 24 3.32 5.83 1.17
N VAL A 25 4.12 6.60 0.43
CA VAL A 25 4.92 6.09 -0.70
C VAL A 25 6.08 5.21 -0.22
N GLN A 26 6.78 5.60 0.86
CA GLN A 26 7.85 4.78 1.44
C GLN A 26 7.34 3.52 2.14
N GLU A 27 6.18 3.56 2.79
CA GLU A 27 5.57 2.36 3.37
C GLU A 27 5.10 1.39 2.30
N SER A 28 4.56 1.90 1.18
CA SER A 28 4.20 1.07 0.02
C SER A 28 5.44 0.36 -0.55
N GLY A 29 6.55 1.08 -0.74
CA GLY A 29 7.79 0.50 -1.25
C GLY A 29 8.36 -0.62 -0.38
N ARG A 30 8.43 -0.41 0.95
CA ARG A 30 8.90 -1.45 1.89
C ARG A 30 7.95 -2.64 1.97
N PHE A 31 6.65 -2.40 1.93
CA PHE A 31 5.67 -3.48 1.93
C PHE A 31 5.80 -4.35 0.66
N ASP A 32 6.06 -3.74 -0.50
CA ASP A 32 6.27 -4.47 -1.75
C ASP A 32 7.61 -5.25 -1.77
N GLU A 33 8.66 -4.77 -1.11
CA GLU A 33 9.89 -5.55 -0.90
C GLU A 33 9.63 -6.81 -0.07
N ILE A 34 8.85 -6.68 1.01
CA ILE A 34 8.45 -7.83 1.84
C ILE A 34 7.55 -8.77 1.05
N ALA A 35 6.65 -8.24 0.22
CA ALA A 35 5.81 -9.05 -0.66
C ALA A 35 6.65 -9.92 -1.62
N LYS A 36 7.71 -9.35 -2.21
CA LYS A 36 8.65 -10.12 -3.05
C LYS A 36 9.37 -11.21 -2.27
N LEU A 37 9.83 -10.92 -1.05
CA LEU A 37 10.46 -11.90 -0.18
C LEU A 37 9.51 -13.06 0.16
N ILE A 38 8.26 -12.74 0.49
CA ILE A 38 7.21 -13.74 0.76
C ILE A 38 7.02 -14.63 -0.47
N SER A 39 6.83 -14.04 -1.66
CA SER A 39 6.68 -14.83 -2.88
C SER A 39 7.88 -15.74 -3.17
N ALA A 40 9.11 -15.25 -2.96
CA ALA A 40 10.31 -16.06 -3.13
C ALA A 40 10.35 -17.25 -2.15
N LYS A 41 10.01 -17.01 -0.87
CA LYS A 41 9.98 -18.06 0.15
C LYS A 41 8.82 -19.03 -0.01
N MET A 42 7.67 -18.58 -0.52
CA MET A 42 6.57 -19.45 -0.89
C MET A 42 6.98 -20.43 -1.98
N ALA A 43 7.70 -19.95 -3.00
CA ALA A 43 8.22 -20.81 -4.05
C ALA A 43 9.28 -21.81 -3.52
N GLU A 44 10.23 -21.34 -2.71
CA GLU A 44 11.28 -22.19 -2.12
C GLU A 44 10.72 -23.34 -1.26
N HIS A 45 9.69 -23.03 -0.46
CA HIS A 45 9.12 -23.98 0.50
C HIS A 45 7.82 -24.63 0.02
N HIS A 46 7.41 -24.41 -1.24
CA HIS A 46 6.17 -24.93 -1.81
C HIS A 46 4.94 -24.59 -0.97
N ILE A 47 4.87 -23.37 -0.44
CA ILE A 47 3.74 -22.89 0.36
C ILE A 47 2.65 -22.39 -0.60
N PRO A 48 1.43 -22.95 -0.57
CA PRO A 48 0.37 -22.63 -1.54
C PRO A 48 -0.24 -21.24 -1.32
N GLY A 49 -0.32 -20.77 -0.08
CA GLY A 49 -0.86 -19.45 0.24
C GLY A 49 -0.45 -18.92 1.61
N VAL A 50 -0.37 -17.60 1.72
CA VAL A 50 0.07 -16.86 2.92
C VAL A 50 -0.76 -15.59 3.06
N ALA A 51 -1.17 -15.27 4.29
CA ALA A 51 -1.67 -13.94 4.64
C ALA A 51 -0.62 -13.20 5.46
N PHE A 52 -0.27 -11.98 5.06
CA PHE A 52 0.71 -11.16 5.78
C PHE A 52 0.17 -9.76 6.01
N GLY A 53 0.44 -9.20 7.19
CA GLY A 53 0.04 -7.84 7.53
C GLY A 53 1.01 -7.17 8.49
N VAL A 54 1.11 -5.85 8.36
CA VAL A 54 1.88 -4.97 9.22
C VAL A 54 0.89 -4.03 9.92
N LEU A 55 0.95 -3.98 11.24
CA LEU A 55 0.29 -2.97 12.06
C LEU A 55 1.35 -1.97 12.50
N LYS A 56 1.19 -0.70 12.10
CA LYS A 56 2.09 0.38 12.49
C LYS A 56 1.30 1.67 12.65
N ASN A 57 1.53 2.40 13.74
CA ASN A 57 0.83 3.65 14.03
C ASN A 57 -0.71 3.55 13.98
N GLY A 58 -1.27 2.40 14.39
CA GLY A 58 -2.71 2.14 14.33
C GLY A 58 -3.26 1.84 12.93
N GLN A 59 -2.43 1.82 11.89
CA GLN A 59 -2.81 1.47 10.53
C GLN A 59 -2.38 0.04 10.20
N ILE A 60 -3.32 -0.74 9.66
CA ILE A 60 -3.07 -2.10 9.19
C ILE A 60 -2.92 -2.08 7.67
N THR A 61 -1.79 -2.55 7.18
CA THR A 61 -1.55 -2.85 5.77
C THR A 61 -1.35 -4.34 5.65
N ALA A 62 -2.22 -5.03 4.92
CA ALA A 62 -2.15 -6.48 4.78
C ALA A 62 -2.41 -6.91 3.34
N ARG A 63 -1.81 -8.03 2.93
CA ARG A 63 -2.04 -8.68 1.64
C ARG A 63 -2.13 -10.21 1.79
N GLY A 64 -3.04 -10.83 1.04
CA GLY A 64 -3.08 -12.27 0.84
C GLY A 64 -2.29 -12.66 -0.40
N PHE A 65 -1.62 -13.80 -0.35
CA PHE A 65 -0.78 -14.36 -1.40
C PHE A 65 -1.22 -15.80 -1.68
N GLY A 66 -1.30 -16.18 -2.95
CA GLY A 66 -1.61 -17.54 -3.36
C GLY A 66 -3.02 -17.99 -3.01
N VAL A 67 -3.15 -19.28 -2.69
CA VAL A 67 -4.44 -19.97 -2.53
C VAL A 67 -4.53 -20.72 -1.21
N THR A 68 -5.74 -20.92 -0.71
CA THR A 68 -6.02 -21.66 0.53
C THR A 68 -6.09 -23.17 0.32
N ASN A 69 -6.33 -23.63 -0.91
CA ASN A 69 -6.45 -25.04 -1.28
C ASN A 69 -5.83 -25.26 -2.67
N VAL A 70 -5.10 -26.37 -2.84
CA VAL A 70 -4.42 -26.73 -4.09
C VAL A 70 -5.33 -27.46 -5.08
N ASP A 71 -6.31 -28.21 -4.59
CA ASP A 71 -7.27 -28.98 -5.40
C ASP A 71 -8.48 -28.15 -5.81
N ASP A 72 -8.93 -27.24 -4.92
CA ASP A 72 -9.98 -26.24 -5.19
C ASP A 72 -9.43 -24.83 -4.93
N PRO A 73 -8.77 -24.20 -5.93
CA PRO A 73 -8.04 -22.96 -5.73
C PRO A 73 -8.94 -21.78 -5.33
N GLN A 74 -8.89 -21.42 -4.05
CA GLN A 74 -9.55 -20.22 -3.53
C GLN A 74 -8.49 -19.19 -3.10
N PRO A 75 -8.61 -17.92 -3.50
CA PRO A 75 -7.61 -16.91 -3.19
C PRO A 75 -7.54 -16.64 -1.68
N VAL A 76 -6.34 -16.43 -1.17
CA VAL A 76 -6.18 -15.94 0.21
C VAL A 76 -6.72 -14.51 0.29
N THR A 77 -7.82 -14.33 1.00
CA THR A 77 -8.43 -13.02 1.27
C THR A 77 -8.24 -12.62 2.72
N LEU A 78 -8.21 -11.32 2.96
CA LEU A 78 -8.07 -10.78 4.31
C LEU A 78 -9.42 -10.38 4.85
N ARG A 79 -9.75 -10.92 6.02
CA ARG A 79 -10.88 -10.46 6.80
C ARG A 79 -10.38 -9.38 7.75
N ARG A 80 -10.90 -8.15 7.60
CA ARG A 80 -10.69 -7.10 8.60
C ARG A 80 -11.47 -7.50 9.88
N PRO A 81 -10.83 -7.54 11.06
CA PRO A 81 -11.56 -7.73 12.32
C PRO A 81 -12.52 -6.55 12.55
N PRO A 82 -13.66 -6.79 13.24
CA PRO A 82 -14.68 -5.77 13.51
C PRO A 82 -14.14 -4.62 14.37
#